data_AF-A0A7W0LCC3-F1
#
_entry.id   AF-A0A7W0LCC3-F1
#
_cell.length_a   1.000
_cell.length_b   1.000
_cell.length_c   1.000
_cell.angle_alpha   90.00
_cell.angle_beta   90.00
_cell.angle_gamma   90.00
#
_symmetry.space_group_name_H-M   'P 1'
#
loop_
_entity.id
_entity.type
_entity.pdbx_description
1 polymer ?
#
loop_
_entity_poly.entity_id
_entity_poly.type
_entity_poly.pdbx_seq_one_letter_code
_entity_poly.pdbx_strand_id
1 'polypeptide(L)'
;MTFTGFIGAACMFPLRAIIATCVALRIHPNILTFVGVLINIAAACALATGRFVTAGVIMIVANIFDFIDGKVARELHAETKFGGFWDSVIDRFSDIALFIGLIYLYSSLRRTDYVMITALAMMFAIMTSYT
;
A
#
# COMPACT_ATOMS: atom_id res chain seq x y z
N MET A 1 1.64 -27.02 -16.88
CA MET A 1 2.03 -25.82 -16.11
C MET A 1 1.40 -24.62 -16.80
N THR A 2 0.41 -23.98 -16.19
CA THR A 2 -0.26 -22.81 -16.77
C THR A 2 0.67 -21.59 -16.73
N PHE A 3 0.64 -20.75 -17.75
CA PHE A 3 1.45 -19.52 -17.85
C PHE A 3 1.31 -18.62 -16.61
N THR A 4 0.11 -18.59 -16.03
CA THR A 4 -0.22 -17.93 -14.75
C THR A 4 0.56 -18.50 -13.55
N GLY A 5 0.79 -19.81 -13.53
CA GLY A 5 1.55 -20.47 -12.46
C GLY A 5 3.05 -20.18 -12.52
N PHE A 6 3.62 -20.01 -13.71
CA PHE A 6 5.03 -19.65 -13.88
C PHE A 6 5.30 -18.19 -13.49
N ILE A 7 4.44 -17.26 -13.89
CA ILE A 7 4.53 -15.85 -13.48
C ILE A 7 4.35 -15.73 -11.97
N GLY A 8 3.38 -16.45 -11.41
CA GLY A 8 3.19 -16.53 -9.97
C GLY A 8 4.44 -17.05 -9.25
N ALA A 9 5.06 -18.12 -9.75
CA ALA A 9 6.27 -18.69 -9.16
C ALA A 9 7.49 -17.75 -9.27
N ALA A 10 7.68 -17.08 -10.40
CA ALA A 10 8.78 -16.13 -10.63
C ALA A 10 8.67 -14.89 -9.72
N CYS A 11 7.47 -14.31 -9.60
CA CYS A 11 7.22 -13.19 -8.67
C CYS A 11 7.31 -13.62 -7.20
N MET A 12 6.96 -14.86 -6.89
CA MET A 12 7.02 -15.40 -5.52
C MET A 12 8.43 -15.73 -5.05
N PHE A 13 9.42 -15.89 -5.95
CA PHE A 13 10.79 -16.22 -5.58
C PHE A 13 11.48 -15.14 -4.72
N PRO A 14 11.55 -13.86 -5.14
CA PRO A 14 12.10 -12.80 -4.30
C PRO A 14 11.21 -12.55 -3.07
N LEU A 15 9.89 -12.67 -3.23
CA LEU A 15 8.92 -12.47 -2.16
C LEU A 15 9.15 -13.44 -0.99
N ARG A 16 9.37 -14.73 -1.28
CA ARG A 16 9.66 -15.77 -0.29
C ARG A 16 10.96 -15.53 0.45
N ALA A 17 11.99 -14.99 -0.21
CA ALA A 17 13.25 -14.67 0.44
C ALA A 17 13.10 -13.52 1.45
N ILE A 18 12.31 -12.49 1.12
CA ILE A 18 11.99 -11.38 2.01
C ILE A 18 11.15 -11.89 3.19
N ILE A 19 10.09 -12.66 2.92
CA ILE A 19 9.24 -13.31 3.94
C ILE A 19 10.10 -14.14 4.90
N ALA A 20 10.94 -15.04 4.38
CA ALA A 20 11.80 -15.90 5.18
C ALA A 20 12.79 -15.11 6.05
N THR A 21 13.29 -13.98 5.55
CA THR A 21 14.19 -13.09 6.32
C THR A 21 13.42 -12.38 7.44
N CYS A 22 12.21 -11.86 7.16
CA CYS A 22 11.36 -11.23 8.17
C CYS A 22 10.91 -12.23 9.26
N VAL A 23 10.58 -13.47 8.87
CA VAL A 23 10.22 -14.58 9.76
C VAL A 23 11.42 -14.96 10.64
N ALA A 24 12.61 -15.10 10.05
CA ALA A 24 13.84 -15.41 10.78
C ALA A 24 14.21 -14.34 11.81
N LEU A 25 13.92 -13.06 11.51
CA LEU A 25 14.15 -11.94 12.41
C LEU A 25 13.02 -11.74 13.45
N ARG A 26 11.95 -12.55 13.43
CA ARG A 26 10.76 -12.43 14.30
C ARG A 26 10.19 -11.00 14.33
N ILE A 27 10.22 -10.31 13.20
CA ILE A 27 9.65 -8.96 13.12
C ILE A 27 8.13 -9.06 13.27
N HIS A 28 7.55 -8.25 14.16
CA HIS A 28 6.12 -8.23 14.36
C HIS A 28 5.42 -7.74 13.08
N PRO A 29 4.37 -8.43 12.56
CA PRO A 29 3.71 -8.09 11.30
C PRO A 29 3.31 -6.61 11.19
N ASN A 30 2.76 -6.03 12.27
CA ASN A 30 2.37 -4.62 12.32
C ASN A 30 3.50 -3.62 12.00
N ILE A 31 4.78 -3.98 12.18
CA ILE A 31 5.91 -3.13 11.82
C ILE A 31 6.06 -3.09 10.29
N LEU A 32 5.84 -4.21 9.60
CA LEU A 32 5.87 -4.22 8.13
C LEU A 32 4.74 -3.38 7.56
N THR A 33 3.52 -3.52 8.09
CA THR A 33 2.37 -2.68 7.70
C THR A 33 2.67 -1.20 7.89
N PHE A 34 3.29 -0.83 9.02
CA PHE A 34 3.70 0.55 9.27
C PHE A 34 4.75 1.06 8.27
N VAL A 35 5.71 0.22 7.88
CA VAL A 35 6.67 0.56 6.82
C VAL A 35 5.97 0.74 5.47
N GLY A 36 4.97 -0.10 5.14
CA GLY A 36 4.12 0.04 3.95
C GLY A 36 3.47 1.43 3.86
N VAL A 37 2.94 1.92 4.97
CA VAL A 37 2.38 3.29 5.06
C VAL A 37 3.42 4.36 4.79
N LEU A 38 4.61 4.25 5.40
CA LEU A 38 5.67 5.24 5.20
C LEU A 38 6.09 5.31 3.73
N ILE A 39 6.11 4.16 3.05
CA ILE A 39 6.36 4.07 1.61
C ILE A 39 5.21 4.74 0.83
N ASN A 40 3.95 4.51 1.20
CA ASN A 40 2.80 5.18 0.57
C ASN A 40 2.79 6.70 0.81
N ILE A 41 3.22 7.18 1.98
CA ILE A 41 3.41 8.62 2.24
C ILE A 41 4.49 9.19 1.31
N ALA A 42 5.60 8.46 1.09
CA ALA A 42 6.62 8.87 0.13
C ALA A 42 6.06 8.93 -1.31
N ALA A 43 5.18 7.99 -1.69
CA ALA A 43 4.46 8.05 -2.97
C ALA A 43 3.54 9.28 -3.05
N ALA A 44 2.82 9.61 -1.96
CA ALA A 44 1.99 10.80 -1.90
C ALA A 44 2.80 12.09 -2.08
N CYS A 45 3.99 12.19 -1.47
CA CYS A 45 4.91 13.30 -1.70
C CYS A 45 5.42 13.35 -3.15
N ALA A 46 5.68 12.20 -3.78
CA ALA A 46 6.04 12.14 -5.19
C ALA A 46 4.88 12.58 -6.11
N LEU A 47 3.63 12.24 -5.76
CA LEU A 47 2.44 12.75 -6.45
C LEU A 47 2.31 14.27 -6.28
N ALA A 48 2.50 14.78 -5.07
CA ALA A 48 2.45 16.21 -4.78
C ALA A 48 3.43 17.06 -5.61
N THR A 49 4.55 16.46 -6.03
CA THR A 49 5.57 17.10 -6.89
C THR A 49 5.37 16.83 -8.39
N GLY A 50 4.28 16.16 -8.77
CA GLY A 50 3.95 15.85 -10.17
C GLY A 50 4.74 14.67 -10.76
N ARG A 51 5.46 13.90 -9.93
CA ARG A 51 6.28 12.76 -10.37
C ARG A 51 5.46 11.46 -10.39
N PHE A 52 4.47 11.40 -11.28
CA PHE A 52 3.53 10.28 -11.37
C PHE A 52 4.19 8.91 -11.59
N VAL A 53 5.21 8.82 -12.45
CA VAL A 53 5.91 7.53 -12.70
C VAL A 53 6.62 7.05 -11.43
N THR A 54 7.31 7.96 -10.73
CA THR A 54 8.01 7.63 -9.48
C THR A 54 7.00 7.21 -8.41
N ALA A 55 5.90 7.95 -8.26
CA ALA A 55 4.83 7.59 -7.33
C ALA A 55 4.22 6.21 -7.64
N GLY A 56 3.94 5.93 -8.91
CA GLY A 56 3.40 4.63 -9.34
C GLY A 56 4.34 3.47 -9.02
N VAL A 57 5.65 3.64 -9.27
CA VAL A 57 6.66 2.63 -8.88
C VAL A 57 6.68 2.43 -7.37
N ILE A 58 6.65 3.50 -6.57
CA ILE A 58 6.64 3.42 -5.11
C ILE A 58 5.36 2.72 -4.61
N MET A 59 4.20 3.02 -5.18
CA MET A 59 2.93 2.36 -4.84
C MET A 59 2.94 0.86 -5.16
N ILE A 60 3.54 0.46 -6.29
CA ILE A 60 3.70 -0.96 -6.62
C ILE A 60 4.57 -1.65 -5.56
N VAL A 61 5.66 -1.00 -5.16
CA VAL A 61 6.54 -1.51 -4.09
C VAL A 61 5.78 -1.61 -2.76
N ALA A 62 5.01 -0.60 -2.37
CA ALA A 62 4.20 -0.64 -1.14
C ALA A 62 3.21 -1.82 -1.13
N ASN A 63 2.46 -2.02 -2.23
CA ASN A 63 1.54 -3.15 -2.36
C ASN A 63 2.23 -4.52 -2.27
N ILE A 64 3.49 -4.62 -2.69
CA ILE A 64 4.27 -5.85 -2.53
C ILE A 64 4.57 -6.09 -1.04
N PHE A 65 4.85 -5.05 -0.25
CA PHE A 65 5.08 -5.16 1.19
C PHE A 65 3.81 -5.54 1.96
N ASP A 66 2.66 -4.94 1.64
CA ASP A 66 1.34 -5.28 2.23
C ASP A 66 0.86 -6.70 1.84
N PHE A 67 1.42 -7.27 0.77
CA PHE A 67 1.20 -8.68 0.45
C PHE A 67 2.13 -9.62 1.22
N ILE A 68 3.30 -9.14 1.61
CA ILE A 68 4.30 -9.90 2.37
C ILE A 68 3.89 -10.01 3.84
N ASP A 69 3.48 -8.91 4.47
CA ASP A 69 3.15 -8.88 5.89
C ASP A 69 1.94 -9.77 6.25
N GLY A 70 0.90 -9.80 5.42
CA GLY A 70 -0.24 -10.70 5.58
C GLY A 70 0.16 -12.18 5.47
N LYS A 71 1.12 -12.51 4.60
CA LYS A 71 1.68 -13.88 4.51
C LYS A 71 2.56 -14.24 5.68
N VAL A 72 3.40 -13.30 6.15
CA VAL A 72 4.24 -13.47 7.33
C VAL A 72 3.36 -13.70 8.56
N ALA A 73 2.30 -12.92 8.75
CA ALA A 73 1.36 -13.10 9.85
C ALA A 73 0.72 -14.49 9.87
N ARG A 74 0.35 -14.99 8.68
CA ARG A 74 -0.22 -16.33 8.48
C ARG A 74 0.77 -17.46 8.78
N GLU A 75 2.01 -17.32 8.33
CA GLU A 75 3.07 -18.31 8.59
C GLU A 75 3.53 -18.32 10.06
N LEU A 76 3.51 -17.17 10.76
CA LEU A 76 3.84 -17.10 12.20
C LEU A 76 2.69 -17.50 13.13
N HIS A 77 1.50 -17.83 12.60
CA HIS A 77 0.27 -18.01 13.40
C HIS A 77 -0.01 -16.83 14.34
N ALA A 78 0.43 -15.63 13.96
CA ALA A 78 0.31 -14.40 14.75
C ALA A 78 -0.90 -13.54 14.33
N GLU A 79 -1.83 -14.12 13.55
CA GLU A 79 -3.06 -13.46 13.15
C GLU A 79 -3.92 -13.18 14.40
N THR A 80 -4.03 -11.90 14.77
CA THR A 80 -4.91 -11.43 15.85
C THR A 80 -6.04 -10.59 15.27
N LYS A 81 -7.21 -10.59 15.93
CA LYS A 81 -8.34 -9.71 15.54
C LYS A 81 -7.95 -8.23 15.55
N PHE A 82 -7.06 -7.84 16.46
CA PHE A 82 -6.53 -6.48 16.52
C PHE A 82 -5.61 -6.18 15.33
N GLY A 83 -4.73 -7.12 14.95
CA GLY A 83 -3.85 -6.98 13.78
C GLY A 83 -4.64 -6.77 12.49
N GLY A 84 -5.68 -7.58 12.26
CA GLY A 84 -6.55 -7.40 11.07
C GLY A 84 -7.30 -6.06 11.06
N PHE A 85 -7.78 -5.59 12.21
CA PHE A 85 -8.37 -4.25 12.32
C PHE A 85 -7.34 -3.14 12.06
N TRP A 86 -6.14 -3.27 12.63
CA TRP A 86 -5.05 -2.32 12.44
C TRP A 86 -4.65 -2.22 10.97
N ASP A 87 -4.46 -3.35 10.30
CA ASP A 87 -4.15 -3.46 8.88
C ASP A 87 -5.18 -2.71 8.02
N SER A 88 -6.47 -3.00 8.24
CA SER A 88 -7.56 -2.32 7.51
C SER A 88 -7.60 -0.80 7.76
N VAL A 89 -7.39 -0.34 9.00
CA VAL A 89 -7.36 1.10 9.32
C VAL A 89 -6.18 1.77 8.65
N ILE A 90 -5.03 1.11 8.69
CA ILE A 90 -3.78 1.64 8.17
C ILE A 90 -3.80 1.73 6.63
N ASP A 91 -4.40 0.77 5.94
CA ASP A 91 -4.65 0.84 4.50
C ASP A 91 -5.49 2.07 4.12
N ARG A 92 -6.50 2.41 4.94
CA ARG A 92 -7.30 3.63 4.70
C ARG A 92 -6.45 4.89 4.82
N PHE A 93 -5.54 4.95 5.80
CA PHE A 93 -4.62 6.08 5.94
C PHE A 93 -3.68 6.21 4.74
N SER A 94 -3.19 5.08 4.21
CA SER A 94 -2.39 5.04 2.99
C SER A 94 -3.15 5.60 1.79
N ASP A 95 -4.38 5.15 1.55
CA ASP A 95 -5.22 5.64 0.45
C ASP A 95 -5.48 7.15 0.57
N ILE A 96 -5.85 7.61 1.76
CA ILE A 96 -6.10 9.03 2.04
C ILE A 96 -4.84 9.87 1.77
N ALA A 97 -3.67 9.40 2.19
CA ALA A 97 -2.41 10.11 1.96
C ALA A 97 -2.15 10.33 0.45
N LEU A 98 -2.36 9.30 -0.38
CA LEU A 98 -2.21 9.41 -1.83
C LEU A 98 -3.16 10.44 -2.45
N PHE A 99 -4.44 10.42 -2.05
CA PHE A 99 -5.42 11.40 -2.51
C PHE A 99 -5.09 12.82 -2.04
N ILE A 100 -4.60 13.00 -0.81
CA ILE A 100 -4.12 14.30 -0.32
C ILE A 100 -2.96 14.82 -1.19
N GLY A 101 -2.02 13.94 -1.56
CA GLY A 101 -0.91 14.31 -2.45
C GLY A 101 -1.39 14.82 -3.82
N LEU A 102 -2.41 14.17 -4.40
CA LEU A 102 -3.03 14.61 -5.66
C LEU A 102 -3.82 15.91 -5.49
N ILE A 103 -4.58 16.07 -4.41
CA ILE A 103 -5.31 17.31 -4.10
C ILE A 103 -4.33 18.48 -3.98
N TYR A 104 -3.21 18.28 -3.28
CA TYR A 104 -2.15 19.29 -3.17
C TYR A 104 -1.59 19.67 -4.54
N LEU A 105 -1.25 18.69 -5.38
CA LEU A 105 -0.75 18.93 -6.74
C LEU A 105 -1.76 19.76 -7.55
N TYR A 106 -3.02 19.32 -7.66
CA TYR A 106 -4.01 20.00 -8.49
C TYR A 106 -4.41 21.37 -7.95
N SER A 107 -4.39 21.54 -6.63
CA SER A 107 -4.55 22.85 -5.98
C SER A 107 -3.41 23.80 -6.35
N SER A 108 -2.16 23.32 -6.34
CA SER A 108 -0.98 24.10 -6.74
C SER A 108 -1.03 24.55 -8.21
N LEU A 109 -1.63 23.73 -9.08
CA LEU A 109 -1.84 24.02 -10.50
C LEU A 109 -3.08 24.90 -10.76
N ARG A 110 -3.79 25.35 -9.71
CA ARG A 110 -5.04 26.11 -9.77
C ARG A 110 -6.15 25.44 -10.59
N ARG A 111 -6.15 24.10 -10.64
CA ARG A 111 -7.16 23.29 -11.34
C ARG A 111 -8.21 22.78 -10.37
N THR A 112 -9.13 23.66 -9.97
CA THR A 112 -10.18 23.36 -9.00
C THR A 112 -11.11 22.23 -9.45
N ASP A 113 -11.30 22.09 -10.76
CA ASP A 113 -12.00 20.97 -11.41
C ASP A 113 -11.39 19.61 -11.02
N TYR A 114 -10.06 19.47 -11.13
CA TYR A 114 -9.37 18.22 -10.78
C TYR A 114 -9.34 17.99 -9.27
N VAL A 115 -9.27 19.05 -8.46
CA VAL A 115 -9.37 18.92 -7.00
C VAL A 115 -10.72 18.32 -6.60
N MET A 116 -11.82 18.80 -7.19
CA MET A 116 -13.16 18.29 -6.90
C MET A 116 -13.32 16.82 -7.32
N ILE A 117 -12.82 16.46 -8.51
CA ILE A 117 -12.85 15.06 -8.98
C ILE A 117 -12.03 14.16 -8.05
N THR A 118 -10.85 14.61 -7.62
CA THR A 118 -9.96 13.84 -6.73
C THR A 118 -10.59 13.67 -5.35
N ALA A 119 -11.23 14.71 -4.80
CA ALA A 119 -11.93 14.63 -3.52
C ALA A 119 -13.15 13.69 -3.58
N LEU A 120 -13.89 13.72 -4.68
CA LEU A 120 -15.00 12.81 -4.94
C LEU A 120 -14.52 11.36 -5.07
N ALA A 121 -13.42 11.13 -5.80
CA ALA A 121 -12.80 9.81 -5.92
C ALA A 121 -12.32 9.27 -4.56
N MET A 122 -11.71 10.13 -3.73
CA MET A 122 -11.33 9.78 -2.35
C MET A 122 -12.53 9.34 -1.51
N MET A 123 -13.66 10.07 -1.60
CA MET A 123 -14.89 9.71 -0.88
C MET A 123 -15.39 8.33 -1.29
N PHE A 124 -15.47 8.04 -2.59
CA PHE A 124 -15.89 6.72 -3.07
C PHE A 124 -14.90 5.62 -2.67
N ALA A 125 -13.60 5.86 -2.75
CA ALA A 125 -12.57 4.88 -2.37
C ALA A 125 -12.63 4.49 -0.89
N ILE A 126 -12.94 5.45 -0.01
CA ILE A 126 -13.14 5.18 1.42
C ILE A 126 -14.44 4.42 1.64
N MET A 127 -15.52 4.77 0.92
CA MET A 127 -16.82 4.11 1.04
C MET A 127 -16.81 2.64 0.55
N THR A 128 -16.05 2.31 -0.49
CA THR A 128 -16.01 0.94 -1.04
C THR A 128 -15.38 -0.08 -0.10
N SER A 129 -14.59 0.34 0.88
CA SER A 129 -13.94 -0.57 1.83
C SER A 129 -14.78 -0.87 3.09
N TYR A 130 -16.06 -0.48 3.13
CA TYR A 130 -16.96 -0.75 4.25
C TYR A 130 -17.83 -2.02 4.10
N THR A 131 -17.50 -2.92 3.17
CA THR A 131 -18.27 -4.17 2.91
C THR A 131 -17.36 -5.37 2.86
#